data_AF-G2H1U4-F1
#
_entry.id   AF-G2H1U4-F1
#
_cell.length_a   1.000
_cell.length_b   1.000
_cell.length_c   1.000
_cell.angle_alpha   90.00
_cell.angle_beta   90.00
_cell.angle_gamma   90.00
#
_symmetry.space_group_name_H-M   'P 1'
#
loop_
_entity.id
_entity.type
_entity.pdbx_description
1 polymer ?
#
loop_
_entity_poly.entity_id
_entity_poly.type
_entity_poly.pdbx_seq_one_letter_code
_entity_poly.pdbx_strand_id
1 'polypeptide(L)'
;MIERDAFGEGQHRWNAHLLILARDYGFSLRACRPYRPKTKGKVERFNGYLKHSFITPLAASLKQLGLELDVDTANGQIGQWLNDIAHQRIHGTTDEKPQVLLEQERQRLQPLPVKSPTDSPLPALTRHQVIPTESLQHPLSVYDQLLGVAS
;
A
#
# COMPACT_ATOMS: atom_id res chain seq x y z
N MET A 1 3.50 8.18 11.82
CA MET A 1 3.55 8.12 13.29
C MET A 1 5.00 8.16 13.68
N ILE A 2 5.38 8.94 14.70
CA ILE A 2 6.76 8.98 15.22
C ILE A 2 6.88 8.04 16.41
N GLU A 3 5.91 8.10 17.33
CA GLU A 3 5.92 7.29 18.55
C GLU A 3 4.50 6.85 18.90
N ARG A 4 4.37 5.60 19.38
CA ARG A 4 3.09 5.03 19.76
C ARG A 4 2.82 5.27 21.24
N ASP A 5 1.60 5.62 21.57
CA ASP A 5 1.09 5.78 22.95
C ASP A 5 1.88 6.79 23.81
N ALA A 6 2.54 7.76 23.15
CA ALA A 6 3.39 8.77 23.78
C ALA A 6 2.69 9.62 24.85
N PHE A 7 1.36 9.77 24.77
CA PHE A 7 0.55 10.54 25.72
C PHE A 7 -0.50 9.69 26.44
N GLY A 8 -0.39 8.37 26.37
CA GLY A 8 -1.37 7.41 26.92
C GLY A 8 -1.93 6.47 25.86
N GLU A 9 -2.75 5.51 26.29
CA GLU A 9 -3.30 4.47 25.40
C GLU A 9 -4.11 5.08 24.25
N GLY A 10 -3.70 4.78 23.01
CA GLY A 10 -4.32 5.31 21.79
C GLY A 10 -3.91 6.74 21.44
N GLN A 11 -3.10 7.41 22.27
CA GLN A 11 -2.64 8.78 22.06
C GLN A 11 -1.22 8.78 21.51
N HIS A 12 -1.11 8.65 20.19
CA HIS A 12 0.18 8.52 19.50
C HIS A 12 0.77 9.90 19.14
N ARG A 13 2.10 10.00 19.12
CA ARG A 13 2.80 11.16 18.55
C ARG A 13 2.88 11.00 17.04
N TRP A 14 2.11 11.81 16.31
CA TRP A 14 2.12 11.83 14.85
C TRP A 14 3.19 12.76 14.28
N ASN A 15 3.55 12.56 13.02
CA ASN A 15 4.40 13.50 12.30
C ASN A 15 3.61 14.79 12.02
N ALA A 16 4.22 15.96 12.25
CA ALA A 16 3.54 17.24 12.13
C ALA A 16 2.99 17.50 10.71
N HIS A 17 3.76 17.19 9.67
CA HIS A 17 3.30 17.35 8.28
C HIS A 17 2.13 16.42 7.96
N LEU A 18 2.14 15.20 8.50
CA LEU A 18 1.01 14.27 8.35
C LEU A 18 -0.27 14.79 9.03
N LEU A 19 -0.16 15.45 10.18
CA LEU A 19 -1.30 16.08 10.85
C LEU A 19 -1.86 17.27 10.06
N ILE A 20 -0.99 18.10 9.49
CA ILE A 20 -1.39 19.21 8.60
C ILE A 20 -2.11 18.63 7.38
N LEU A 21 -1.56 17.58 6.74
CA LEU A 21 -2.19 16.91 5.62
C LEU A 21 -3.58 16.36 5.98
N ALA A 22 -3.71 15.71 7.15
CA ALA A 22 -4.98 15.18 7.64
C ALA A 22 -6.04 16.29 7.81
N ARG A 23 -5.63 17.44 8.36
CA ARG A 23 -6.48 18.63 8.48
C ARG A 23 -6.89 19.18 7.12
N ASP A 24 -5.93 19.38 6.22
CA ASP A 24 -6.15 20.02 4.92
C ASP A 24 -7.08 19.19 4.02
N TYR A 25 -6.95 17.86 4.04
CA TYR A 25 -7.75 16.94 3.23
C TYR A 25 -8.93 16.32 3.99
N GLY A 26 -9.17 16.71 5.24
CA GLY A 26 -10.35 16.31 6.01
C GLY A 26 -10.43 14.82 6.38
N PHE A 27 -9.30 14.14 6.59
CA PHE A 27 -9.28 12.75 7.05
C PHE A 27 -8.70 12.60 8.45
N SER A 28 -9.03 11.49 9.13
CA SER A 28 -8.52 11.19 10.47
C SER A 28 -7.48 10.06 10.46
N LEU A 29 -6.42 10.23 11.25
CA LEU A 29 -5.39 9.21 11.42
C LEU A 29 -5.85 8.15 12.43
N ARG A 30 -5.72 6.87 12.06
CA ARG A 30 -5.96 5.73 12.96
C ARG A 30 -4.83 4.73 12.80
N ALA A 31 -4.12 4.43 13.88
CA ALA A 31 -3.12 3.36 13.87
C ALA A 31 -3.78 1.99 14.02
N CYS A 32 -3.25 1.00 13.30
CA CYS A 32 -3.62 -0.40 13.53
C CYS A 32 -3.16 -0.83 14.93
N ARG A 33 -3.98 -1.63 15.63
CA ARG A 33 -3.57 -2.23 16.92
C ARG A 33 -2.45 -3.26 16.69
N PRO A 34 -1.38 -3.27 17.51
CA PRO A 34 -0.35 -4.30 17.41
C PRO A 34 -0.97 -5.68 17.63
N TYR A 35 -0.35 -6.71 17.05
CA TYR A 35 -0.81 -8.10 17.17
C TYR A 35 -2.26 -8.36 16.72
N ARG A 36 -2.84 -7.45 15.93
CA ARG A 36 -4.20 -7.59 15.35
C ARG A 36 -4.16 -7.53 13.82
N PRO A 37 -3.75 -8.62 13.14
CA PRO A 37 -3.56 -8.66 11.68
C PRO A 37 -4.85 -8.38 10.89
N LYS A 38 -6.02 -8.66 11.48
CA LYS A 38 -7.35 -8.51 10.83
C LYS A 38 -7.63 -7.12 10.27
N THR A 39 -6.94 -6.07 10.72
CA THR A 39 -7.20 -4.68 10.30
C THR A 39 -6.61 -4.32 8.93
N LYS A 40 -5.67 -5.10 8.41
CA LYS A 40 -4.98 -4.82 7.14
C LYS A 40 -5.45 -5.70 5.97
N GLY A 41 -6.40 -6.61 6.20
CA GLY A 41 -6.82 -7.61 5.21
C GLY A 41 -7.30 -7.04 3.86
N LYS A 42 -7.94 -5.85 3.85
CA LYS A 42 -8.35 -5.18 2.60
C LYS A 42 -7.14 -4.76 1.75
N VAL A 43 -6.12 -4.19 2.40
CA VAL A 43 -4.87 -3.77 1.74
C VAL A 43 -4.06 -4.98 1.29
N GLU A 44 -3.96 -6.00 2.14
CA GLU A 44 -3.20 -7.22 1.83
C GLU A 44 -3.82 -8.02 0.68
N ARG A 45 -5.15 -8.18 0.66
CA ARG A 45 -5.84 -8.81 -0.47
C ARG A 45 -5.65 -8.03 -1.76
N PHE A 46 -5.73 -6.70 -1.71
CA PHE A 46 -5.51 -5.89 -2.90
C PHE A 46 -4.07 -6.01 -3.41
N ASN A 47 -3.07 -5.99 -2.53
CA ASN A 47 -1.67 -6.19 -2.92
C ASN A 47 -1.43 -7.56 -3.57
N GLY A 48 -2.04 -8.62 -3.02
CA GLY A 48 -2.02 -9.94 -3.65
C GLY A 48 -2.65 -9.91 -5.04
N TYR A 49 -3.83 -9.30 -5.17
CA TYR A 49 -4.50 -9.14 -6.46
C TYR A 49 -3.65 -8.38 -7.48
N LEU A 50 -3.11 -7.21 -7.11
CA LEU A 50 -2.23 -6.40 -7.95
C LEU A 50 -1.00 -7.21 -8.40
N LYS A 51 -0.36 -7.94 -7.48
CA LYS A 51 0.80 -8.76 -7.81
C LYS A 51 0.46 -9.82 -8.85
N HIS A 52 -0.61 -10.59 -8.62
CA HIS A 52 -0.94 -11.73 -9.47
C HIS A 52 -1.60 -11.35 -10.81
N SER A 53 -2.36 -10.26 -10.87
CA SER A 53 -3.12 -9.89 -12.07
C SER A 53 -2.51 -8.75 -12.88
N PHE A 54 -1.56 -8.00 -12.33
CA PHE A 54 -0.84 -6.94 -13.05
C PHE A 54 0.66 -7.23 -13.14
N ILE A 55 1.34 -7.32 -11.99
CA ILE A 55 2.82 -7.37 -11.96
C ILE A 55 3.36 -8.64 -12.59
N THR A 56 2.87 -9.82 -12.17
CA THR A 56 3.37 -11.10 -12.69
C THR A 56 3.12 -11.27 -14.20
N PRO A 57 1.92 -10.99 -14.73
CA PRO A 57 1.68 -11.03 -16.17
C PRO A 57 2.54 -10.03 -16.95
N LEU A 58 2.62 -8.77 -16.48
CA LEU A 58 3.42 -7.75 -17.15
C LEU A 58 4.91 -8.13 -17.20
N ALA A 59 5.47 -8.60 -16.08
CA ALA A 59 6.85 -9.06 -16.02
C ALA A 59 7.10 -10.26 -16.96
N ALA A 60 6.15 -11.19 -17.05
CA ALA A 60 6.26 -12.32 -17.97
C ALA A 60 6.25 -11.88 -19.44
N SER A 61 5.36 -10.96 -19.81
CA SER A 61 5.30 -10.40 -21.18
C SER A 61 6.58 -9.64 -21.55
N LEU A 62 7.12 -8.83 -20.64
CA LEU A 62 8.40 -8.13 -20.88
C LEU A 62 9.56 -9.11 -21.03
N LYS A 63 9.61 -10.15 -20.19
CA LYS A 63 10.65 -11.19 -20.26
C LYS A 63 10.64 -11.93 -21.59
N GLN A 64 9.47 -12.16 -22.20
CA GLN A 64 9.37 -12.75 -23.54
C GLN A 64 9.99 -11.86 -24.62
N LEU A 65 10.02 -10.54 -24.40
CA LEU A 65 10.66 -9.56 -25.28
C LEU A 65 12.13 -9.30 -24.90
N GLY A 66 12.68 -10.04 -23.93
CA GLY A 66 14.04 -9.84 -23.41
C GLY A 66 14.21 -8.57 -22.54
N LEU A 67 13.11 -8.00 -22.06
CA LEU A 67 13.10 -6.81 -21.21
C LEU A 67 12.85 -7.18 -19.74
N GLU A 68 13.38 -6.37 -18.83
CA GLU A 68 13.09 -6.48 -17.40
C GLU A 68 12.03 -5.45 -16.98
N LEU A 69 11.21 -5.80 -15.99
CA LEU A 69 10.21 -4.89 -15.45
C LEU A 69 10.88 -3.86 -14.52
N ASP A 70 10.78 -2.58 -14.87
CA ASP A 70 11.13 -1.47 -14.00
C ASP A 70 9.90 -0.67 -13.52
N VAL A 71 10.14 0.28 -12.62
CA VAL A 71 9.10 1.10 -12.00
C VAL A 71 8.43 2.02 -13.02
N ASP A 72 9.19 2.57 -13.96
CA ASP A 72 8.68 3.53 -14.94
C ASP A 72 7.75 2.84 -15.95
N THR A 73 8.13 1.64 -16.42
CA THR A 73 7.30 0.78 -17.26
C THR A 73 6.02 0.37 -16.52
N ALA A 74 6.12 -0.02 -15.25
CA ALA A 74 4.95 -0.35 -14.44
C ALA A 74 4.00 0.86 -14.30
N ASN A 75 4.54 2.05 -14.03
CA ASN A 75 3.76 3.29 -13.92
C ASN A 75 3.11 3.70 -15.26
N GLY A 76 3.76 3.43 -16.39
CA GLY A 76 3.18 3.66 -17.72
C GLY A 76 2.01 2.72 -18.03
N GLN A 77 2.06 1.48 -17.56
CA GLN A 77 1.08 0.44 -17.89
C GLN A 77 -0.08 0.32 -16.88
N ILE A 78 0.11 0.78 -15.64
CA ILE A 78 -0.89 0.60 -14.57
C ILE A 78 -2.22 1.28 -14.88
N GLY A 79 -2.21 2.43 -15.57
CA GLY A 79 -3.42 3.19 -15.88
C GLY A 79 -4.39 2.39 -16.75
N GLN A 80 -3.88 1.75 -17.79
CA GLN A 80 -4.69 0.90 -18.67
C GLN A 80 -5.24 -0.30 -17.91
N TRP A 81 -4.39 -0.98 -17.13
CA TRP A 81 -4.82 -2.12 -16.32
C TRP A 81 -5.91 -1.74 -15.30
N LEU A 82 -5.81 -0.56 -14.68
CA LEU A 82 -6.84 -0.06 -13.77
C LEU A 82 -8.19 0.09 -14.49
N ASN A 83 -8.20 0.75 -15.65
CA ASN A 83 -9.42 1.06 -16.39
C ASN A 83 -10.09 -0.18 -17.00
N ASP A 84 -9.29 -1.08 -17.57
CA ASP A 84 -9.80 -2.19 -18.37
C ASP A 84 -10.06 -3.44 -17.52
N ILE A 85 -9.32 -3.62 -16.42
CA ILE A 85 -9.34 -4.85 -15.62
C ILE A 85 -9.79 -4.57 -14.19
N ALA A 86 -9.06 -3.74 -13.44
CA ALA A 86 -9.28 -3.61 -12.01
C ALA A 86 -10.62 -2.95 -11.67
N HIS A 87 -11.00 -1.92 -12.42
CA HIS A 87 -12.25 -1.16 -12.25
C HIS A 87 -13.48 -1.88 -12.84
N GLN A 88 -13.27 -2.78 -13.81
CA GLN A 88 -14.36 -3.51 -14.50
C GLN A 88 -14.77 -4.83 -13.83
N ARG A 89 -13.94 -5.37 -12.94
CA ARG A 89 -14.23 -6.66 -12.29
C ARG A 89 -15.44 -6.58 -11.36
N ILE A 90 -16.19 -7.68 -11.24
CA ILE A 90 -17.17 -7.83 -10.15
C ILE A 90 -16.40 -8.11 -8.85
N HIS A 91 -16.56 -7.23 -7.86
CA HIS A 91 -15.80 -7.32 -6.62
C HIS A 91 -16.51 -8.20 -5.58
N GLY A 92 -15.92 -9.32 -5.16
CA GLY A 92 -16.56 -10.35 -4.33
C GLY A 92 -16.91 -9.99 -2.87
N THR A 93 -16.96 -8.71 -2.51
CA THR A 93 -17.56 -8.25 -1.23
C THR A 93 -18.76 -7.34 -1.48
N THR A 94 -18.79 -6.66 -2.62
CA THR A 94 -19.83 -5.70 -2.98
C THR A 94 -20.72 -6.22 -4.12
N ASP A 95 -20.31 -7.33 -4.76
CA ASP A 95 -20.93 -7.96 -5.94
C ASP A 95 -21.21 -7.00 -7.10
N GLU A 96 -20.47 -5.88 -7.11
CA GLU A 96 -20.62 -4.77 -8.05
C GLU A 96 -19.24 -4.37 -8.59
N LYS A 97 -19.25 -3.67 -9.73
CA LYS A 97 -18.02 -3.12 -10.30
C LYS A 97 -17.51 -1.94 -9.47
N PRO A 98 -16.22 -1.90 -9.11
CA PRO A 98 -15.63 -0.75 -8.42
C PRO A 98 -15.89 0.59 -9.12
N GLN A 99 -15.88 0.62 -10.47
CA GLN A 99 -16.19 1.84 -11.21
C GLN A 99 -17.60 2.37 -10.96
N VAL A 100 -18.59 1.48 -10.94
CA VAL A 100 -19.99 1.83 -10.74
C VAL A 100 -20.20 2.40 -9.34
N LEU A 101 -19.62 1.75 -8.33
CA LEU A 101 -19.68 2.23 -6.96
C LEU A 101 -18.96 3.58 -6.79
N LEU A 102 -17.79 3.74 -7.41
CA LEU A 102 -17.05 5.00 -7.36
C LEU A 102 -17.84 6.15 -7.98
N GLU A 103 -18.53 5.92 -9.10
CA GLU A 103 -19.39 6.93 -9.74
C GLU A 103 -20.55 7.36 -8.84
N GLN A 104 -21.18 6.40 -8.15
CA GLN A 104 -22.24 6.67 -7.17
C GLN A 104 -21.70 7.44 -5.95
N GLU A 105 -20.54 7.04 -5.44
CA GLU A 105 -19.90 7.67 -4.28
C GLU A 105 -19.37 9.07 -4.60
N ARG A 106 -18.94 9.35 -5.84
CA ARG A 106 -18.35 10.63 -6.28
C ARG A 106 -19.22 11.83 -5.92
N GLN A 107 -20.54 11.68 -5.97
CA GLN A 107 -21.50 12.75 -5.63
C GLN A 107 -21.53 13.09 -4.13
N ARG A 108 -21.03 12.19 -3.28
CA ARG A 108 -20.99 12.33 -1.81
C ARG A 108 -19.60 12.69 -1.29
N LEU A 109 -18.58 12.66 -2.16
CA LEU A 109 -17.21 13.02 -1.78
C LEU A 109 -17.07 14.55 -1.67
N GLN A 110 -16.25 14.99 -0.73
CA GLN A 110 -15.89 16.40 -0.61
C GLN A 110 -14.96 16.80 -1.78
N PRO A 111 -15.05 18.05 -2.26
CA PRO A 111 -14.08 18.55 -3.22
C PRO A 111 -12.68 18.54 -2.62
N LEU A 112 -11.66 18.38 -3.47
CA LEU A 112 -10.28 18.54 -3.02
C LEU A 112 -10.06 19.99 -2.52
N PRO A 113 -9.29 20.18 -1.45
CA PRO A 113 -8.95 21.52 -0.98
C PRO A 113 -8.23 22.27 -2.11
N VAL A 114 -8.68 23.51 -2.38
CA VAL A 114 -8.03 24.39 -3.35
C VAL A 114 -6.69 24.82 -2.77
N LYS A 115 -5.63 24.10 -3.11
CA LYS A 115 -4.27 24.51 -2.79
C LYS A 115 -3.81 25.47 -3.88
N SER A 116 -3.45 26.70 -3.51
CA SER A 116 -2.58 27.52 -4.36
C SER A 116 -1.38 26.66 -4.74
N PRO A 117 -0.92 26.66 -6.02
CA PRO A 117 0.27 25.93 -6.40
C PRO A 117 1.47 26.59 -5.72
N THR A 118 1.73 26.22 -4.47
CA THR A 118 3.06 26.38 -3.93
C THR A 118 3.87 25.31 -4.65
N ASP A 119 4.58 25.73 -5.70
CA ASP A 119 5.65 24.99 -6.36
C ASP A 119 6.76 24.70 -5.35
N SER A 120 6.46 23.87 -4.35
CA SER A 120 7.50 23.18 -3.63
C SER A 120 7.75 21.94 -4.46
N PRO A 121 8.87 21.86 -5.21
CA PRO A 121 9.19 20.65 -5.93
C PRO A 121 9.09 19.50 -4.94
N LEU A 122 8.37 18.44 -5.32
CA LEU A 122 8.43 17.18 -4.61
C LEU A 122 9.93 16.90 -4.43
N PRO A 123 10.44 16.78 -3.18
CA PRO A 123 11.85 16.49 -3.01
C PRO A 123 12.10 15.24 -3.84
N ALA A 124 13.08 15.31 -4.75
CA ALA A 124 13.47 14.17 -5.56
C ALA A 124 13.57 13.00 -4.58
N LEU A 125 12.76 11.96 -4.79
CA LEU A 125 12.76 10.81 -3.91
C LEU A 125 14.16 10.23 -4.01
N THR A 126 15.01 10.58 -3.03
CA THR A 126 16.31 9.93 -2.88
C THR A 126 15.97 8.47 -2.80
N ARG A 127 16.51 7.69 -3.73
CA ARG A 127 16.37 6.23 -3.74
C ARG A 127 16.99 5.75 -2.44
N HIS A 128 16.20 5.73 -1.37
CA HIS A 128 16.63 5.20 -0.10
C HIS A 128 16.84 3.72 -0.39
N GLN A 129 18.11 3.32 -0.44
CA GLN A 129 18.43 1.91 -0.33
C GLN A 129 17.82 1.48 0.99
N VAL A 130 16.80 0.63 0.90
CA VAL A 130 16.25 -0.01 2.09
C VAL A 130 17.40 -0.81 2.66
N ILE A 131 18.04 -0.29 3.71
CA ILE A 131 19.05 -1.02 4.45
C ILE A 131 18.30 -2.22 5.03
N PRO A 132 18.71 -3.46 4.73
CA PRO A 132 18.12 -4.63 5.36
C PRO A 132 18.28 -4.47 6.87
N THR A 133 17.20 -4.22 7.58
CA THR A 133 17.20 -4.38 9.03
C THR A 133 17.40 -5.86 9.30
N GLU A 134 18.53 -6.22 9.92
CA GLU A 134 18.76 -7.59 10.34
C GLU A 134 17.57 -8.05 11.19
N SER A 135 16.87 -9.07 10.70
CA SER A 135 15.85 -9.74 11.47
C SER A 135 16.57 -10.47 12.60
N LEU A 136 16.25 -10.14 13.86
CA LEU A 136 16.67 -10.93 15.04
C LEU A 136 15.96 -12.29 15.09
N GLN A 137 15.52 -12.80 13.94
CA GLN A 137 14.90 -14.10 13.82
C GLN A 137 16.01 -15.14 13.68
N HIS A 138 16.01 -16.10 14.60
CA HIS A 138 16.92 -17.22 14.50
C HIS A 138 16.71 -17.97 13.18
N PRO A 139 17.79 -18.46 12.53
CA PRO A 139 17.66 -19.32 11.38
C PRO A 139 16.79 -20.54 11.74
N LEU A 140 16.01 -21.04 10.79
CA LEU A 140 15.04 -22.12 11.02
C LEU A 140 15.66 -23.37 11.65
N SER A 141 16.95 -23.61 11.38
CA SER A 141 17.75 -24.68 11.97
C SER A 141 17.81 -24.65 13.50
N VAL A 142 17.66 -23.49 14.13
CA VAL A 142 17.61 -23.36 15.60
C VAL A 142 16.32 -23.97 16.15
N TYR A 143 15.21 -23.85 15.43
CA TYR A 143 13.96 -24.51 15.81
C TYR A 143 14.03 -26.01 15.59
N ASP A 144 14.68 -26.47 14.52
CA ASP A 144 14.88 -27.91 14.27
C ASP A 144 15.70 -28.57 15.40
N GLN A 145 16.74 -27.88 15.90
CA GLN A 145 17.53 -28.31 17.05
C GLN A 145 16.73 -28.34 18.36
N LEU A 146 15.88 -27.33 18.61
CA LEU A 146 15.06 -27.25 19.82
C LEU A 146 13.89 -28.23 19.83
N LEU A 147 13.33 -28.52 18.66
CA LEU A 147 12.19 -29.43 18.48
C LEU A 147 12.64 -30.89 18.28
N GLY A 148 13.96 -31.15 18.27
CA GLY A 148 14.52 -32.50 18.19
C GLY A 148 14.21 -33.22 16.89
N VAL A 149 13.86 -32.50 15.81
CA VAL A 149 13.62 -33.09 14.50
C VAL A 149 14.94 -33.12 13.75
N ALA A 150 15.85 -33.96 14.23
CA ALA A 150 17.01 -34.36 13.44
C ALA A 150 16.52 -35.32 12.36
N SER A 151 16.72 -34.96 11.09
CA SER A 151 16.74 -35.91 9.98
C SER A 151 17.87 -36.93 10.16
#